data_AF-A0A398DY87-F1
#
_entry.id   AF-A0A398DY87-F1
#
_cell.length_a   1.000
_cell.length_b   1.000
_cell.length_c   1.000
_cell.angle_alpha   90.00
_cell.angle_beta   90.00
_cell.angle_gamma   90.00
#
_symmetry.space_group_name_H-M   'P 1'
#
loop_
_entity.id
_entity.type
_entity.pdbx_description
1 polymer ?
#
loop_
_entity_poly.entity_id
_entity_poly.type
_entity_poly.pdbx_seq_one_letter_code
_entity_poly.pdbx_strand_id
1 'polypeptide(L)'
;MKGANRIRTMQDALALYHELGLSCYPTVFMEKRCMPGVGWRVYQQRVPMGEELGLWHYNYSQDNGGPGYGIAIPTGYGTGSIVPYAVDSDHEVPESIERCHTTTIEHEGRGPCFVFNGPPGMGPAKLVVNIDGTEVELKGMGGSFTAPFSIYENGTPYHCCPGQG
;
A
#
# COMPACT_ATOMS: atom_id res chain seq x y z
N MET A 1 -4.91 -18.55 14.99
CA MET A 1 -5.00 -17.09 14.78
C MET A 1 -6.25 -16.56 15.46
N LYS A 2 -6.12 -16.02 16.68
CA LYS A 2 -7.19 -15.28 17.38
C LYS A 2 -6.77 -13.81 17.30
N GLY A 3 -7.45 -13.02 16.48
CA GLY A 3 -7.05 -11.63 16.26
C GLY A 3 -7.66 -10.94 15.04
N ALA A 4 -8.67 -11.52 14.37
CA ALA A 4 -9.53 -10.76 13.45
C ALA A 4 -10.44 -9.80 14.25
N ASN A 5 -9.85 -8.94 15.10
CA ASN A 5 -10.50 -7.75 15.58
C ASN A 5 -10.63 -6.85 14.35
N ARG A 6 -11.85 -6.85 13.79
CA ARG A 6 -12.28 -6.07 12.61
C ARG A 6 -11.59 -4.71 12.58
N ILE A 7 -10.72 -4.49 11.59
CA ILE A 7 -10.30 -3.14 11.19
C ILE A 7 -11.59 -2.41 10.82
N ARG A 8 -11.98 -1.39 11.59
CA ARG A 8 -13.22 -0.62 11.36
C ARG A 8 -12.94 0.81 10.96
N THR A 9 -11.72 1.29 11.23
CA THR A 9 -11.30 2.65 10.99
C THR A 9 -9.91 2.68 10.34
N MET A 10 -9.58 3.80 9.71
CA MET A 10 -8.22 4.06 9.23
C MET A 10 -7.18 4.02 10.36
N GLN A 11 -7.57 4.39 11.57
CA GLN A 11 -6.69 4.33 12.74
C GLN A 11 -6.35 2.88 13.12
N ASP A 12 -7.32 1.97 13.04
CA ASP A 12 -7.08 0.54 13.26
C ASP A 12 -6.12 -0.03 12.20
N ALA A 13 -6.25 0.40 10.94
CA ALA A 13 -5.37 -0.02 9.85
C ALA A 13 -3.93 0.48 10.06
N LEU A 14 -3.75 1.76 10.41
CA LEU A 14 -2.45 2.34 10.74
C LEU A 14 -1.77 1.63 11.91
N ALA A 15 -2.53 1.33 12.98
CA ALA A 15 -2.02 0.58 14.12
C ALA A 15 -1.56 -0.83 13.70
N LEU A 16 -2.35 -1.53 12.89
CA LEU A 16 -1.98 -2.85 12.38
C LEU A 16 -0.70 -2.79 11.54
N TYR A 17 -0.57 -1.85 10.59
CA TYR A 17 0.64 -1.74 9.77
C TYR A 17 1.87 -1.47 10.63
N HIS A 18 1.74 -0.59 11.63
CA HIS A 18 2.80 -0.31 12.58
C HIS A 18 3.18 -1.55 13.41
N GLU A 19 2.21 -2.31 13.92
CA GLU A 19 2.43 -3.56 14.66
C GLU A 19 3.12 -4.64 13.81
N LEU A 20 2.81 -4.69 12.51
CA LEU A 20 3.45 -5.58 11.54
C LEU A 20 4.86 -5.13 11.13
N GLY A 21 5.34 -3.98 11.61
CA GLY A 21 6.61 -3.39 11.20
C GLY A 21 6.61 -2.89 9.76
N LEU A 22 5.43 -2.69 9.16
CA LEU A 22 5.27 -2.09 7.85
C LEU A 22 5.41 -0.58 7.96
N SER A 23 6.29 -0.05 7.14
CA SER A 23 6.37 1.39 6.97
C SER A 23 5.18 1.89 6.17
N CYS A 24 4.74 3.11 6.44
CA CYS A 24 3.65 3.74 5.70
C CYS A 24 3.71 5.26 5.81
N TYR A 25 2.91 5.96 4.99
CA TYR A 25 2.75 7.40 5.06
C TYR A 25 1.37 7.83 4.56
N PRO A 26 0.87 9.00 5.02
CA PRO A 26 -0.41 9.52 4.61
C PRO A 26 -0.35 10.02 3.17
N THR A 27 -1.43 9.80 2.44
CA THR A 27 -1.67 10.36 1.12
C THR A 27 -2.96 11.17 1.11
N VAL A 28 -2.96 12.26 0.35
CA VAL A 28 -4.09 13.17 0.18
C VAL A 28 -4.39 13.33 -1.30
N PHE A 29 -5.66 13.49 -1.63
CA PHE A 29 -6.10 13.73 -3.00
C PHE A 29 -6.03 15.23 -3.31
N MET A 30 -5.17 15.60 -4.25
CA MET A 30 -4.99 16.98 -4.71
C MET A 30 -5.04 17.01 -6.24
N GLU A 31 -5.80 17.95 -6.82
CA GLU A 31 -5.78 18.22 -8.27
C GLU A 31 -5.95 16.95 -9.14
N LYS A 32 -6.87 16.06 -8.76
CA LYS A 32 -7.15 14.77 -9.43
C LYS A 32 -6.07 13.70 -9.28
N ARG A 33 -5.15 13.83 -8.32
CA ARG A 33 -4.07 12.87 -8.07
C ARG A 33 -3.89 12.60 -6.58
N CYS A 34 -3.53 11.36 -6.26
CA CYS A 34 -3.11 10.98 -4.93
C CYS A 34 -1.65 11.40 -4.71
N MET A 35 -1.41 12.24 -3.72
CA MET A 35 -0.10 12.83 -3.42
C MET A 35 0.31 12.50 -1.97
N PRO A 36 1.62 12.37 -1.67
CA PRO A 36 2.07 12.24 -0.29
C PRO A 36 1.67 13.47 0.54
N GLY A 37 1.05 13.26 1.70
CA GLY A 37 0.71 14.33 2.64
C GLY A 37 1.93 14.87 3.41
N VAL A 38 3.02 14.09 3.43
CA VAL A 38 4.27 14.38 4.15
C VAL A 38 5.48 14.04 3.28
N GLY A 39 6.67 14.47 3.69
CA GLY A 39 7.94 14.05 3.09
C GLY A 39 8.17 12.55 3.28
N TRP A 40 7.75 11.75 2.30
CA TRP A 40 7.55 10.32 2.51
C TRP A 40 8.82 9.45 2.37
N ARG A 41 9.86 9.94 1.71
CA ARG A 41 11.09 9.17 1.44
C ARG A 41 11.79 8.68 2.71
N VAL A 42 11.62 9.38 3.83
CA VAL A 42 12.16 8.95 5.13
C VAL A 42 11.57 7.61 5.59
N TYR A 43 10.33 7.32 5.19
CA TYR A 43 9.64 6.06 5.50
C TYR A 43 10.12 4.89 4.63
N GLN A 44 10.99 5.13 3.63
CA GLN A 44 11.78 4.08 2.99
C GLN A 44 13.01 3.65 3.83
N GLN A 45 13.15 4.17 5.04
CA GLN A 45 14.29 3.88 5.92
C GLN A 45 13.91 3.70 7.39
N ARG A 46 12.62 3.82 7.73
CA ARG A 46 12.10 3.55 9.07
C ARG A 46 10.58 3.41 9.05
N VAL A 47 10.04 2.75 10.06
CA VAL A 47 8.61 2.78 10.38
C VAL A 47 8.28 4.13 11.04
N PRO A 48 7.09 4.71 10.76
CA PRO A 48 6.64 5.90 11.47
C PRO A 48 6.47 5.65 12.97
N MET A 49 6.75 6.64 13.79
CA MET A 49 6.53 6.57 15.24
C MET A 49 5.04 6.70 15.56
N GLY A 50 4.60 6.16 16.70
CA GLY A 50 3.21 6.29 17.14
C GLY A 50 2.72 7.75 17.23
N GLU A 51 3.59 8.68 17.62
CA GLU A 51 3.28 10.11 17.62
C GLU A 51 3.03 10.67 16.21
N GLU A 52 3.77 10.20 15.21
CA GLU A 52 3.55 10.59 13.81
C GLU A 52 2.21 10.06 13.32
N LEU A 53 1.85 8.82 13.65
CA LEU A 53 0.54 8.24 13.32
C LEU A 53 -0.60 9.05 13.95
N GLY A 54 -0.45 9.43 15.21
CA GLY A 54 -1.42 10.26 15.92
C GLY A 54 -1.55 11.65 15.30
N LEU A 55 -0.43 12.26 14.89
CA LEU A 55 -0.41 13.56 14.21
C LEU A 55 -1.03 13.48 12.81
N TRP A 56 -0.76 12.42 12.06
CA TRP A 56 -1.40 12.19 10.77
C TRP A 56 -2.88 11.98 10.92
N HIS A 57 -3.31 11.21 11.91
CA HIS A 57 -4.72 11.11 12.22
C HIS A 57 -5.26 12.49 12.59
N TYR A 58 -4.67 13.27 13.49
CA TYR A 58 -5.22 14.60 13.81
C TYR A 58 -5.29 15.55 12.59
N ASN A 59 -4.18 15.67 11.85
CA ASN A 59 -4.05 16.56 10.69
C ASN A 59 -4.87 16.09 9.50
N TYR A 60 -5.09 14.78 9.39
CA TYR A 60 -5.77 14.10 8.29
C TYR A 60 -6.94 13.20 8.76
N SER A 61 -7.63 13.49 9.89
CA SER A 61 -8.91 12.84 10.28
C SER A 61 -10.14 13.75 10.53
N GLN A 62 -9.95 15.07 10.70
CA GLN A 62 -11.06 16.01 11.04
C GLN A 62 -11.65 16.81 9.86
N ASP A 63 -10.99 16.80 8.70
CA ASP A 63 -11.48 17.27 7.38
C ASP A 63 -11.14 16.24 6.29
N ASN A 64 -11.03 15.00 6.76
CA ASN A 64 -9.88 14.22 6.45
C ASN A 64 -10.15 12.76 6.88
N GLY A 65 -9.88 11.75 6.05
CA GLY A 65 -10.55 10.45 6.20
C GLY A 65 -11.97 10.43 5.62
N GLY A 66 -12.47 11.58 5.15
CA GLY A 66 -13.42 11.63 4.05
C GLY A 66 -12.76 11.22 2.72
N PRO A 67 -13.53 11.17 1.63
CA PRO A 67 -13.02 10.81 0.31
C PRO A 67 -11.72 11.57 -0.01
N GLY A 68 -10.67 10.83 -0.39
CA GLY A 68 -9.37 11.41 -0.75
C GLY A 68 -8.28 11.39 0.32
N TYR A 69 -8.50 10.81 1.51
CA TYR A 69 -7.42 10.40 2.41
C TYR A 69 -7.14 8.90 2.29
N GLY A 70 -5.85 8.57 2.16
CA GLY A 70 -5.39 7.19 2.10
C GLY A 70 -4.04 7.03 2.77
N ILE A 71 -3.59 5.79 2.84
CA ILE A 71 -2.27 5.41 3.30
C ILE A 71 -1.55 4.75 2.14
N ALA A 72 -0.28 5.08 1.96
CA ALA A 72 0.60 4.36 1.05
C ALA A 72 1.68 3.62 1.84
N ILE A 73 2.05 2.45 1.32
CA ILE A 73 3.15 1.63 1.84
C ILE A 73 4.29 1.72 0.82
N PRO A 74 5.48 2.20 1.22
CA PRO A 74 6.64 2.23 0.34
C PRO A 74 7.13 0.82 0.03
N THR A 75 7.55 0.61 -1.21
CA THR A 75 8.08 -0.69 -1.67
C THR A 75 9.60 -0.78 -1.54
N GLY A 76 10.12 -2.00 -1.50
CA GLY A 76 11.56 -2.29 -1.47
C GLY A 76 12.26 -1.94 -0.15
N TYR A 77 11.47 -1.56 0.87
CA TYR A 77 11.92 -1.34 2.24
C TYR A 77 10.96 -1.96 3.25
N GLY A 78 11.52 -2.60 4.27
CA GLY A 78 10.77 -3.08 5.43
C GLY A 78 11.70 -3.21 6.62
N THR A 79 11.28 -2.72 7.80
CA THR A 79 11.97 -3.02 9.06
C THR A 79 11.35 -4.29 9.64
N GLY A 80 11.87 -5.45 9.26
CA GLY A 80 11.38 -6.73 9.76
C GLY A 80 11.25 -7.78 8.66
N SER A 81 10.29 -8.69 8.83
CA SER A 81 10.11 -9.85 7.95
C SER A 81 9.34 -9.55 6.66
N ILE A 82 8.82 -8.33 6.48
CA ILE A 82 7.98 -7.96 5.34
C ILE A 82 8.59 -6.77 4.59
N VAL A 83 9.07 -7.02 3.38
CA VAL A 83 9.51 -6.01 2.41
C VAL A 83 8.56 -6.08 1.23
N PRO A 84 7.61 -5.15 1.10
CA PRO A 84 6.60 -5.26 0.09
C PRO A 84 7.13 -4.80 -1.27
N TYR A 85 6.75 -5.53 -2.29
CA TYR A 85 6.86 -5.17 -3.70
C TYR A 85 5.46 -5.19 -4.29
N ALA A 86 5.20 -4.35 -5.28
CA ALA A 86 3.88 -4.24 -5.88
C ALA A 86 3.95 -4.42 -7.39
N VAL A 87 2.92 -5.06 -7.94
CA VAL A 87 2.71 -5.19 -9.38
C VAL A 87 1.32 -4.71 -9.71
N ASP A 88 1.23 -3.67 -10.55
CA ASP A 88 -0.05 -3.22 -11.09
C ASP A 88 -0.26 -3.89 -12.45
N SER A 89 -1.46 -4.42 -12.71
CA SER A 89 -1.87 -4.90 -14.03
C SER A 89 -3.20 -4.28 -14.46
N ASP A 90 -3.19 -3.54 -15.58
CA ASP A 90 -4.38 -2.91 -16.15
C ASP A 90 -5.19 -3.84 -17.09
N HIS A 91 -4.68 -5.05 -17.35
CA HIS A 91 -5.23 -5.98 -18.33
C HIS A 91 -5.36 -7.38 -17.74
N GLU A 92 -4.42 -8.26 -18.07
CA GLU A 92 -4.38 -9.66 -17.69
C GLU A 92 -3.39 -9.86 -16.55
N VAL A 93 -3.73 -10.74 -15.62
CA VAL A 93 -2.84 -11.09 -14.52
C VAL A 93 -1.94 -12.24 -14.99
N PRO A 94 -0.60 -12.08 -15.03
CA PRO A 94 0.27 -13.19 -15.38
C PRO A 94 0.11 -14.35 -14.38
N GLU A 95 0.04 -15.58 -14.87
CA GLU A 95 -0.12 -16.78 -14.02
C GLU A 95 0.99 -16.90 -12.97
N SER A 96 2.23 -16.52 -13.32
CA SER A 96 3.36 -16.50 -12.40
C SER A 96 3.18 -15.50 -11.25
N ILE A 97 2.49 -14.37 -11.49
CA ILE A 97 2.17 -13.37 -10.47
C ILE A 97 1.05 -13.88 -9.57
N GLU A 98 -0.01 -14.43 -10.15
CA GLU A 98 -1.14 -15.00 -9.41
C GLU A 98 -0.69 -16.11 -8.44
N ARG A 99 0.26 -16.96 -8.84
CA ARG A 99 0.75 -18.07 -7.99
C ARG A 99 1.66 -17.66 -6.85
N CYS A 100 2.34 -16.54 -6.96
CA CYS A 100 3.46 -16.19 -6.06
C CYS A 100 3.19 -14.99 -5.16
N HIS A 101 2.14 -14.22 -5.44
CA HIS A 101 1.81 -13.04 -4.65
C HIS A 101 1.37 -13.43 -3.22
N THR A 102 1.62 -12.53 -2.28
CA THR A 102 1.25 -12.70 -0.87
C THR A 102 -0.16 -12.20 -0.59
N THR A 103 -0.56 -11.08 -1.21
CA THR A 103 -1.92 -10.53 -1.11
C THR A 103 -2.23 -9.67 -2.31
N THR A 104 -3.50 -9.57 -2.66
CA THR A 104 -3.99 -8.67 -3.71
C THR A 104 -4.77 -7.53 -3.08
N ILE A 105 -4.51 -6.31 -3.58
CA ILE A 105 -5.21 -5.10 -3.19
C ILE A 105 -6.01 -4.63 -4.40
N GLU A 106 -7.32 -4.47 -4.21
CA GLU A 106 -8.24 -4.04 -5.25
C GLU A 106 -8.91 -2.72 -4.91
N HIS A 107 -9.34 -2.04 -5.96
CA HIS A 107 -10.19 -0.86 -5.89
C HIS A 107 -11.04 -0.78 -7.16
N GLU A 108 -12.34 -0.51 -7.02
CA GLU A 108 -13.25 -0.40 -8.15
C GLU A 108 -12.80 0.73 -9.10
N GLY A 109 -12.38 0.37 -10.32
CA GLY A 109 -11.92 1.31 -11.34
C GLY A 109 -10.40 1.41 -11.52
N ARG A 110 -9.61 0.56 -10.86
CA ARG A 110 -8.19 0.33 -11.18
C ARG A 110 -7.89 -1.16 -11.26
N GLY A 111 -6.83 -1.51 -11.98
CA GLY A 111 -6.30 -2.87 -11.97
C GLY A 111 -5.86 -3.33 -10.57
N PRO A 112 -5.88 -4.64 -10.28
CA PRO A 112 -5.40 -5.18 -9.02
C PRO A 112 -3.91 -4.88 -8.82
N CYS A 113 -3.54 -4.69 -7.56
CA CYS A 113 -2.16 -4.54 -7.12
C CYS A 113 -1.72 -5.80 -6.36
N PHE A 114 -0.79 -6.55 -6.93
CA PHE A 114 -0.26 -7.79 -6.34
C PHE A 114 0.95 -7.47 -5.47
N VAL A 115 0.87 -7.83 -4.20
CA VAL A 115 1.93 -7.55 -3.22
C VAL A 115 2.75 -8.79 -2.94
N PHE A 116 4.08 -8.65 -2.97
CA PHE A 116 5.04 -9.71 -2.71
C PHE A 116 5.92 -9.35 -1.53
N ASN A 117 6.38 -10.36 -0.79
CA ASN A 117 7.45 -10.20 0.17
C ASN A 117 8.80 -10.58 -0.46
N GLY A 118 9.79 -9.69 -0.42
CA GLY A 118 11.11 -9.91 -1.03
C GLY A 118 12.27 -9.54 -0.12
N PRO A 119 13.52 -9.58 -0.62
CA PRO A 119 14.66 -9.03 0.10
C PRO A 119 14.68 -7.49 -0.01
N PRO A 120 15.20 -6.75 0.99
CA PRO A 120 15.30 -5.30 0.94
C PRO A 120 16.27 -4.81 -0.13
N GLY A 121 16.07 -3.60 -0.65
CA GLY A 121 17.07 -2.97 -1.53
C GLY A 121 16.94 -3.26 -3.02
N MET A 122 15.99 -4.08 -3.46
CA MET A 122 15.90 -4.45 -4.88
C MET A 122 15.06 -3.49 -5.73
N GLY A 123 15.50 -3.35 -6.98
CA GLY A 123 14.74 -2.78 -8.09
C GLY A 123 14.54 -1.26 -8.03
N PRO A 124 14.27 -0.61 -9.17
CA PRO A 124 13.92 0.81 -9.22
C PRO A 124 12.47 1.04 -8.79
N ALA A 125 12.09 2.32 -8.62
CA ALA A 125 10.75 2.74 -8.22
C ALA A 125 9.64 2.23 -9.15
N LYS A 126 10.00 2.09 -10.43
CA LYS A 126 9.17 1.59 -11.51
C LYS A 126 10.06 0.83 -12.48
N LEU A 127 9.73 -0.44 -12.72
CA LEU A 127 10.35 -1.28 -13.73
C LEU A 127 9.26 -1.95 -14.53
N VAL A 128 9.23 -1.73 -15.84
CA VAL A 128 8.32 -2.44 -16.74
C VAL A 128 9.02 -3.70 -17.24
N VAL A 129 8.38 -4.86 -17.05
CA VAL A 129 8.90 -6.16 -17.46
C VAL A 129 7.81 -6.97 -18.17
N ASN A 130 8.22 -7.93 -18.99
CA ASN A 130 7.31 -8.91 -19.57
C ASN A 130 7.36 -10.20 -18.75
N ILE A 131 6.21 -10.64 -18.21
CA ILE A 131 6.04 -11.89 -17.47
C ILE A 131 4.91 -12.67 -18.15
N ASP A 132 5.17 -13.92 -18.51
CA ASP A 132 4.23 -14.80 -19.20
C ASP A 132 3.61 -14.20 -20.47
N GLY A 133 4.35 -13.32 -21.17
CA GLY A 133 3.87 -12.62 -22.36
C GLY A 133 3.18 -11.28 -22.06
N THR A 134 2.91 -10.97 -20.79
CA THR A 134 2.19 -9.77 -20.37
C THR A 134 3.14 -8.72 -19.80
N GLU A 135 3.00 -7.47 -20.25
CA GLU A 135 3.74 -6.34 -19.69
C GLU A 135 3.14 -5.93 -18.33
N VAL A 136 3.98 -5.86 -17.30
CA VAL A 136 3.59 -5.47 -15.94
C VAL A 136 4.55 -4.44 -15.36
N GLU A 137 4.04 -3.60 -14.45
CA GLU A 137 4.84 -2.63 -13.71
C GLU A 137 5.23 -3.16 -12.33
N LEU A 138 6.51 -3.50 -12.13
CA LEU A 138 7.07 -3.82 -10.82
C LEU A 138 7.52 -2.55 -10.09
N LYS A 139 7.15 -2.44 -8.82
CA LYS A 139 7.54 -1.33 -7.94
C LYS A 139 8.51 -1.82 -6.87
N GLY A 140 9.78 -1.43 -7.02
CA GLY A 140 10.88 -1.70 -6.09
C GLY A 140 11.21 -0.51 -5.21
N MET A 141 12.48 -0.30 -4.89
CA MET A 141 12.92 0.81 -4.06
C MET A 141 12.62 2.17 -4.73
N GLY A 142 12.04 3.10 -3.97
CA GLY A 142 11.58 4.39 -4.53
C GLY A 142 10.12 4.36 -4.99
N GLY A 143 9.45 3.20 -4.96
CA GLY A 143 8.03 3.03 -5.26
C GLY A 143 7.14 2.99 -4.01
N SER A 144 5.83 2.83 -4.24
CA SER A 144 4.81 2.64 -3.22
C SER A 144 3.52 2.06 -3.82
N PHE A 145 2.68 1.46 -2.99
CA PHE A 145 1.31 1.11 -3.34
C PHE A 145 0.32 1.63 -2.28
N THR A 146 -0.94 1.77 -2.67
CA THR A 146 -2.01 2.20 -1.76
C THR A 146 -2.38 1.05 -0.83
N ALA A 147 -2.36 1.33 0.48
CA ALA A 147 -2.71 0.35 1.48
C ALA A 147 -4.24 0.07 1.48
N PRO A 148 -4.65 -1.15 1.83
CA PRO A 148 -6.06 -1.45 2.13
C PRO A 148 -6.65 -0.47 3.15
N PHE A 149 -7.96 -0.25 3.10
CA PHE A 149 -8.73 0.71 3.90
C PHE A 149 -8.51 2.19 3.54
N SER A 150 -7.60 2.50 2.61
CA SER A 150 -7.56 3.82 1.96
C SER A 150 -8.86 4.11 1.24
N ILE A 151 -9.29 5.37 1.23
CA ILE A 151 -10.54 5.79 0.61
C ILE A 151 -10.21 6.66 -0.60
N TYR A 152 -10.70 6.25 -1.77
CA TYR A 152 -10.51 7.00 -3.01
C TYR A 152 -11.35 8.28 -3.05
N GLU A 153 -11.12 9.14 -4.05
CA GLU A 153 -11.82 10.43 -4.18
C GLU A 153 -13.36 10.30 -4.25
N ASN A 154 -13.84 9.16 -4.75
CA ASN A 154 -15.26 8.86 -4.90
C ASN A 154 -15.87 8.19 -3.65
N GLY A 155 -15.09 8.02 -2.57
CA GLY A 155 -15.53 7.38 -1.33
C GLY A 155 -15.40 5.85 -1.30
N THR A 156 -14.92 5.23 -2.37
CA THR A 156 -14.75 3.76 -2.43
C THR A 156 -13.48 3.34 -1.68
N PRO A 157 -13.56 2.36 -0.77
CA PRO A 157 -12.39 1.86 -0.07
C PRO A 157 -11.56 0.91 -0.95
N TYR A 158 -10.25 0.91 -0.74
CA TYR A 158 -9.37 -0.17 -1.19
C TYR A 158 -9.56 -1.38 -0.26
N HIS A 159 -9.64 -2.59 -0.79
CA HIS A 159 -9.80 -3.82 -0.01
C HIS A 159 -8.73 -4.84 -0.36
N CYS A 160 -8.39 -5.69 0.62
CA CYS A 160 -7.71 -6.95 0.32
C CYS A 160 -8.74 -7.90 -0.28
N CYS A 161 -8.37 -8.61 -1.33
CA CYS A 161 -9.19 -9.73 -1.79
C CYS A 161 -9.08 -10.90 -0.81
N PRO A 162 -10.22 -11.42 -0.31
CA PRO A 162 -10.22 -12.63 0.50
C PRO A 162 -9.90 -13.84 -0.39
N GLY A 163 -8.72 -14.43 -0.17
CA GLY A 163 -8.15 -15.55 -0.94
C GLY A 163 -7.02 -15.04 -1.83
N GLN A 164 -5.77 -15.48 -1.71
CA GLN A 164 -5.30 -16.84 -1.47
C GLN A 164 -4.11 -16.81 -0.49
N GLY A 165 -4.27 -17.40 0.69
CA GLY A 165 -3.22 -17.67 1.65
C GLY A 165 -3.46 -19.01 2.30
#